data_AF-A0A834HV53-F1
#
_entry.id   AF-A0A834HV53-F1
#
_cell.length_a   1.000
_cell.length_b   1.000
_cell.length_c   1.000
_cell.angle_alpha   90.00
_cell.angle_beta   90.00
_cell.angle_gamma   90.00
#
_symmetry.space_group_name_H-M   'P 1'
#
loop_
_entity.id
_entity.type
_entity.pdbx_description
1 polymer ?
#
loop_
_entity_poly.entity_id
_entity_poly.type
_entity_poly.pdbx_seq_one_letter_code
_entity_poly.pdbx_strand_id
1 'polypeptide(L)'
;MQEPLEYLYFSLILWACYLFTEQQTMAILMIVKDHLSAAIFSIYITCVCITLGSGMLRSIKSLQDWLFHLTYATQARYAAAFLNRQVFLQPDLHNPLPFDEKYNCTNMNLVETSLLNGITNTYCRYANGQNYLSERYTRDSSDNIFNGILDFDLNIGITFAFSLGMIIFNMFLYLIPLPAFVKAKFRE
;
A
#
# COMPACT_ATOMS: atom_id res chain seq x y z
N MET A 1 1.28 -19.72 5.60
CA MET A 1 0.29 -19.11 6.51
C MET A 1 -0.34 -20.25 7.30
N GLN A 2 0.14 -20.52 8.51
CA GLN A 2 -0.33 -21.65 9.32
C GLN A 2 -1.15 -21.20 10.55
N GLU A 3 -1.07 -19.92 10.93
CA GLU A 3 -1.74 -19.41 12.12
C GLU A 3 -3.03 -18.64 11.78
N PRO A 4 -4.17 -18.92 12.45
CA PRO A 4 -5.44 -18.25 12.18
C PRO A 4 -5.40 -16.74 12.44
N LEU A 5 -4.47 -16.28 13.27
CA LEU A 5 -4.27 -14.86 13.59
C LEU A 5 -3.73 -14.07 12.40
N GLU A 6 -2.82 -14.65 11.60
CA GLU A 6 -2.26 -13.98 10.41
C GLU A 6 -3.36 -13.68 9.38
N TYR A 7 -4.26 -14.64 9.15
CA TYR A 7 -5.42 -14.46 8.30
C TYR A 7 -6.37 -13.40 8.82
N LEU A 8 -6.61 -13.37 10.14
CA LEU A 8 -7.45 -12.36 10.76
C LEU A 8 -6.86 -10.96 10.56
N TYR A 9 -5.56 -10.76 10.78
CA TYR A 9 -4.92 -9.47 10.54
C TYR A 9 -4.92 -9.06 9.06
N PHE A 10 -4.71 -10.03 8.16
CA PHE A 10 -4.82 -9.82 6.72
C PHE A 10 -6.22 -9.38 6.30
N SER A 11 -7.27 -10.02 6.83
CA SER A 11 -8.65 -9.59 6.59
C SER A 11 -8.97 -8.23 7.22
N LEU A 12 -8.47 -7.96 8.43
CA LEU A 12 -8.68 -6.69 9.13
C LEU A 12 -8.12 -5.51 8.33
N ILE A 13 -6.93 -5.65 7.74
CA ILE A 13 -6.32 -4.53 7.00
C ILE A 13 -7.07 -4.25 5.69
N LEU A 14 -7.53 -5.29 5.00
CA LEU A 14 -8.40 -5.13 3.83
C LEU A 14 -9.73 -4.48 4.20
N TRP A 15 -10.30 -4.85 5.33
CA TRP A 15 -11.49 -4.22 5.86
C TRP A 15 -11.27 -2.73 6.20
N ALA A 16 -10.12 -2.38 6.78
CA ALA A 16 -9.76 -0.99 7.03
C ALA A 16 -9.63 -0.16 5.73
N CYS A 17 -9.03 -0.72 4.68
CA CYS A 17 -8.98 -0.12 3.33
C CYS A 17 -10.37 0.06 2.71
N TYR A 18 -11.24 -0.94 2.87
CA TYR A 18 -12.63 -0.85 2.42
C TYR A 18 -13.36 0.30 3.12
N LEU A 19 -13.31 0.34 4.46
CA LEU A 19 -13.93 1.41 5.24
C LEU A 19 -13.38 2.79 4.86
N PHE A 20 -12.06 2.93 4.70
CA PHE A 20 -11.46 4.19 4.29
C PHE A 20 -12.01 4.68 2.94
N THR A 21 -12.10 3.78 1.95
CA THR A 21 -12.57 4.11 0.60
C THR A 21 -14.06 4.44 0.57
N GLU A 22 -14.85 3.74 1.39
CA GLU A 22 -16.27 4.05 1.61
C GLU A 22 -16.43 5.47 2.16
N GLN A 23 -15.71 5.79 3.24
CA GLN A 23 -15.77 7.12 3.85
C GLN A 23 -15.24 8.22 2.93
N GLN A 24 -14.17 7.97 2.17
CA GLN A 24 -13.69 8.88 1.14
C GLN A 24 -14.76 9.18 0.08
N THR A 25 -15.47 8.14 -0.39
CA THR A 25 -16.50 8.31 -1.41
C THR A 25 -17.72 9.06 -0.86
N MET A 26 -18.13 8.80 0.39
CA MET A 26 -19.17 9.59 1.07
C MET A 26 -18.78 11.07 1.18
N ALA A 27 -17.53 11.37 1.53
CA ALA A 27 -17.00 12.74 1.60
C ALA A 27 -17.15 13.48 0.26
N ILE A 28 -16.77 12.81 -0.83
CA ILE A 28 -16.83 13.39 -2.19
C ILE A 28 -18.27 13.60 -2.63
N LEU A 29 -19.17 12.66 -2.34
CA LEU A 29 -20.60 12.75 -2.67
C LEU A 29 -21.32 13.91 -1.95
N MET A 30 -20.80 14.39 -0.82
CA MET A 30 -21.34 15.60 -0.18
C MET A 30 -21.02 16.89 -0.95
N ILE A 31 -19.94 16.90 -1.73
CA ILE A 31 -19.46 18.07 -2.47
C ILE A 31 -19.95 18.02 -3.93
N VAL A 32 -19.89 16.85 -4.55
CA VAL A 32 -20.20 16.64 -5.97
C VAL A 32 -21.64 16.14 -6.11
N LYS A 33 -22.47 16.90 -6.84
CA LYS A 33 -23.90 16.59 -7.02
C LYS A 33 -24.14 15.38 -7.93
N ASP A 34 -23.28 15.16 -8.92
CA ASP A 34 -23.42 14.05 -9.86
C ASP A 34 -22.70 12.79 -9.35
N HIS A 35 -23.45 11.69 -9.24
CA HIS A 35 -22.96 10.43 -8.69
C HIS A 35 -21.85 9.81 -9.54
N LEU A 36 -21.94 9.92 -10.88
CA LEU A 36 -20.96 9.32 -11.78
C LEU A 36 -19.63 10.08 -11.72
N SER A 37 -19.69 11.41 -11.75
CA SER A 37 -18.49 12.26 -11.59
C SER A 37 -17.80 12.05 -10.24
N ALA A 38 -18.57 11.91 -9.15
CA ALA A 38 -18.03 11.63 -7.82
C ALA A 38 -17.31 10.27 -7.75
N ALA A 39 -17.89 9.22 -8.34
CA ALA A 39 -17.30 7.89 -8.39
C ALA A 39 -15.98 7.88 -9.18
N ILE A 40 -15.95 8.50 -10.36
CA ILE A 40 -14.73 8.61 -11.18
C ILE A 40 -13.62 9.34 -10.41
N PHE A 41 -13.96 10.43 -9.72
CA PHE A 41 -13.00 11.20 -8.94
C PHE A 41 -12.41 10.39 -7.77
N SER A 42 -13.26 9.66 -7.03
CA SER A 42 -12.84 8.77 -5.93
C SER A 42 -11.88 7.68 -6.41
N ILE A 43 -12.23 7.02 -7.52
CA ILE A 43 -11.40 5.98 -8.14
C ILE A 43 -10.05 6.56 -8.57
N TYR A 44 -10.04 7.74 -9.20
CA TYR A 44 -8.81 8.38 -9.67
C TYR A 44 -7.85 8.70 -8.52
N ILE A 45 -8.36 9.29 -7.42
CA ILE A 45 -7.54 9.55 -6.23
C ILE A 45 -6.96 8.25 -5.68
N THR A 46 -7.80 7.22 -5.53
CA THR A 46 -7.38 5.92 -4.98
C THR A 46 -6.29 5.27 -5.85
N CYS A 47 -6.45 5.28 -7.18
CA CYS A 47 -5.46 4.78 -8.13
C CYS A 47 -4.11 5.51 -8.00
N VAL A 48 -4.13 6.84 -7.89
CA VAL A 48 -2.91 7.63 -7.71
C VAL A 48 -2.24 7.30 -6.37
N CYS A 49 -3.01 7.22 -5.28
CA CYS A 49 -2.50 6.85 -3.96
C CYS A 49 -1.89 5.44 -3.94
N ILE A 50 -2.53 4.46 -4.59
CA ILE A 50 -1.98 3.09 -4.69
C ILE A 50 -0.71 3.08 -5.53
N THR A 51 -0.69 3.76 -6.67
CA THR A 51 0.46 3.79 -7.57
C THR A 51 1.70 4.39 -6.91
N LEU A 52 1.51 5.46 -6.14
CA LEU A 52 2.60 6.16 -5.45
C LEU A 52 2.96 5.53 -4.10
N GLY A 53 1.97 5.10 -3.32
CA GLY A 53 2.15 4.66 -1.94
C GLY A 53 2.52 3.18 -1.79
N SER A 54 2.04 2.30 -2.68
CA SER A 54 2.11 0.85 -2.43
C SER A 54 3.52 0.24 -2.43
N GLY A 55 4.49 0.87 -3.11
CA GLY A 55 5.84 0.31 -3.32
C GLY A 55 5.91 -0.87 -4.31
N MET A 56 4.77 -1.34 -4.81
CA MET A 56 4.66 -2.49 -5.74
C MET A 56 4.76 -2.07 -7.20
N LEU A 57 4.03 -1.03 -7.61
CA LEU A 57 4.06 -0.52 -8.99
C LEU A 57 5.33 0.27 -9.29
N ARG A 58 5.76 1.08 -8.31
CA ARG A 58 7.02 1.82 -8.35
C ARG A 58 7.76 1.61 -7.03
N SER A 59 9.04 1.26 -7.10
CA SER A 59 9.88 1.13 -5.91
C SER A 59 9.96 2.46 -5.16
N ILE A 60 9.81 2.44 -3.84
CA ILE A 60 9.90 3.63 -2.99
C ILE A 60 11.32 4.19 -2.99
N LYS A 61 12.31 3.33 -3.24
CA LYS A 61 13.72 3.74 -3.42
C LYS A 61 13.93 4.72 -4.57
N SER A 62 13.19 4.57 -5.68
CA SER A 62 13.36 5.41 -6.89
C SER A 62 12.46 6.65 -6.91
N LEU A 63 11.81 6.95 -5.79
CA LEU A 63 10.95 8.09 -5.63
C LEU A 63 11.76 9.33 -5.21
N GLN A 64 11.47 10.47 -5.83
CA GLN A 64 12.04 11.77 -5.46
C GLN A 64 11.63 12.14 -4.02
N ASP A 65 12.47 12.88 -3.28
CA ASP A 65 12.28 13.14 -1.83
C ASP A 65 10.90 13.72 -1.49
N TRP A 66 10.44 14.74 -2.23
CA TRP A 66 9.13 15.35 -1.98
C TRP A 66 7.98 14.34 -2.13
N LEU A 67 8.07 13.48 -3.14
CA LEU A 67 7.04 12.50 -3.45
C LEU A 67 7.08 11.37 -2.42
N PHE A 68 8.27 11.01 -1.95
CA PHE A 68 8.46 10.09 -0.82
C PHE A 68 7.76 10.63 0.44
N HIS A 69 7.93 11.92 0.77
CA HIS A 69 7.24 12.51 1.91
C HIS A 69 5.71 12.50 1.74
N LEU A 70 5.22 12.74 0.53
CA LEU A 70 3.78 12.69 0.22
C LEU A 70 3.20 11.30 0.48
N THR A 71 3.94 10.22 0.21
CA THR A 71 3.42 8.86 0.45
C THR A 71 3.09 8.58 1.93
N TYR A 72 3.72 9.27 2.90
CA TYR A 72 3.34 9.13 4.32
C TYR A 72 1.92 9.64 4.62
N ALA A 73 1.38 10.52 3.78
CA ALA A 73 0.01 11.02 3.91
C ALA A 73 -1.03 10.08 3.29
N THR A 74 -0.62 8.95 2.72
CA THR A 74 -1.51 8.00 2.06
C THR A 74 -1.67 6.72 2.89
N GLN A 75 -2.92 6.32 3.14
CA GLN A 75 -3.22 5.05 3.81
C GLN A 75 -2.63 3.85 3.05
N ALA A 76 -2.65 3.92 1.71
CA ALA A 76 -2.17 2.85 0.82
C ALA A 76 -0.70 2.45 1.08
N ARG A 77 0.15 3.36 1.55
CA ARG A 77 1.54 3.05 1.91
C ARG A 77 1.63 2.04 3.05
N TYR A 78 0.94 2.33 4.16
CA TYR A 78 0.98 1.50 5.36
C TYR A 78 0.28 0.16 5.14
N ALA A 79 -0.88 0.18 4.48
CA ALA A 79 -1.62 -1.03 4.15
C ALA A 79 -0.81 -1.97 3.24
N ALA A 80 -0.21 -1.43 2.17
CA ALA A 80 0.61 -2.24 1.27
C ALA A 80 1.89 -2.74 1.94
N ALA A 81 2.59 -1.91 2.73
CA ALA A 81 3.79 -2.34 3.45
C ALA A 81 3.49 -3.53 4.38
N PHE A 82 2.38 -3.48 5.12
CA PHE A 82 1.93 -4.59 5.96
C PHE A 82 1.63 -5.85 5.15
N LEU A 83 0.81 -5.73 4.09
CA LEU A 83 0.43 -6.87 3.24
C LEU A 83 1.65 -7.52 2.60
N ASN A 84 2.56 -6.71 2.05
CA ASN A 84 3.78 -7.20 1.42
C ASN A 84 4.72 -7.87 2.43
N ARG A 85 4.84 -7.32 3.64
CA ARG A 85 5.57 -7.99 4.71
C ARG A 85 5.00 -9.38 5.00
N GLN A 86 3.68 -9.49 5.16
CA GLN A 86 3.06 -10.77 5.51
C GLN A 86 3.22 -11.82 4.42
N VAL A 87 3.07 -11.43 3.15
CA VAL A 87 3.18 -12.36 2.03
C VAL A 87 4.64 -12.78 1.79
N PHE A 88 5.57 -11.81 1.74
CA PHE A 88 6.96 -12.09 1.33
C PHE A 88 7.88 -12.54 2.47
N LEU A 89 7.47 -12.42 3.74
CA LEU A 89 8.22 -12.97 4.88
C LEU A 89 7.74 -14.34 5.33
N GLN A 90 6.79 -14.95 4.63
CA GLN A 90 6.36 -16.31 4.91
C GLN A 90 7.57 -17.27 4.82
N PRO A 91 7.72 -18.23 5.75
CA PRO A 91 8.88 -19.15 5.78
C PRO A 91 9.03 -19.96 4.48
N ASP A 92 7.94 -20.27 3.79
CA ASP A 92 7.98 -20.94 2.49
C ASP A 92 8.67 -20.11 1.39
N LEU A 93 8.69 -18.78 1.53
CA LEU A 93 9.31 -17.81 0.62
C LEU A 93 10.72 -17.38 1.06
N HIS A 94 11.26 -17.94 2.15
CA HIS A 94 12.67 -17.75 2.51
C HIS A 94 13.61 -18.52 1.58
N ASN A 95 13.14 -19.62 1.01
CA ASN A 95 13.89 -20.37 0.01
C ASN A 95 13.52 -19.89 -1.40
N PRO A 96 14.46 -19.86 -2.34
CA PRO A 96 14.17 -19.53 -3.74
C PRO A 96 13.18 -20.54 -4.32
N LEU A 97 12.05 -20.04 -4.83
CA LEU A 97 11.01 -20.84 -5.47
C LEU A 97 11.32 -21.05 -6.95
N PRO A 98 10.89 -22.17 -7.56
CA PRO A 98 10.95 -22.32 -9.01
C PRO A 98 10.11 -21.23 -9.70
N PHE A 99 10.65 -20.63 -10.76
CA PHE A 99 9.92 -19.61 -11.54
C PHE A 99 8.83 -20.26 -12.40
N ASP A 100 9.15 -21.41 -13.00
CA ASP A 100 8.28 -22.20 -13.87
C ASP A 100 8.71 -23.68 -13.82
N GLU A 101 7.92 -24.59 -14.37
CA GLU A 101 8.25 -26.02 -14.48
C GLU A 101 9.59 -26.25 -15.22
N LYS A 102 9.94 -25.32 -16.12
CA LYS A 102 11.18 -25.35 -16.90
C LYS A 102 12.35 -24.60 -16.27
N TYR A 103 12.09 -23.63 -15.39
CA TYR A 103 13.10 -22.73 -14.84
C TYR A 103 13.13 -22.82 -13.32
N ASN A 104 14.04 -23.66 -12.82
CA ASN A 104 14.22 -23.84 -11.39
C ASN A 104 15.23 -22.84 -10.81
N CYS A 105 14.77 -21.95 -9.93
CA CYS A 105 15.60 -20.97 -9.24
C CYS A 105 16.17 -21.49 -7.90
N THR A 106 15.88 -22.73 -7.49
CA THR A 106 16.30 -23.25 -6.18
C THR A 106 17.81 -23.41 -6.02
N ASN A 107 18.57 -23.41 -7.12
CA ASN A 107 20.02 -23.64 -7.16
C ASN A 107 20.80 -22.32 -7.33
N MET A 108 20.35 -21.24 -6.68
CA MET A 108 21.09 -19.97 -6.65
C MET A 108 22.23 -20.05 -5.63
N ASN A 109 23.47 -19.97 -6.08
CA ASN A 109 24.61 -19.78 -5.18
C ASN A 109 24.62 -18.33 -4.65
N LEU A 110 24.72 -18.16 -3.33
CA LEU A 110 24.67 -16.87 -2.60
C LEU A 110 25.66 -15.80 -3.12
N VAL A 111 26.78 -16.21 -3.73
CA VAL A 111 27.84 -15.32 -4.26
C VAL A 111 27.42 -14.60 -5.55
N GLU A 112 26.45 -15.12 -6.30
CA GLU A 112 26.11 -14.62 -7.63
C GLU A 112 25.00 -13.53 -7.65
N THR A 113 24.48 -13.16 -6.48
CA THR A 113 23.27 -12.33 -6.35
C THR A 113 23.48 -10.82 -6.49
N SER A 114 24.72 -10.33 -6.59
CA SER A 114 24.98 -8.88 -6.47
C SER A 114 25.25 -8.12 -7.77
N LEU A 115 25.68 -8.74 -8.88
CA LEU A 115 25.91 -8.00 -10.15
C LEU A 115 25.99 -8.85 -11.43
N LEU A 116 26.18 -10.18 -11.34
CA LEU A 116 26.39 -11.04 -12.53
C LEU A 116 25.17 -11.86 -12.99
N ASN A 117 24.20 -12.21 -12.14
CA ASN A 117 23.11 -13.13 -12.54
C ASN A 117 21.91 -12.52 -13.27
N GLY A 118 21.75 -11.19 -13.26
CA GLY A 118 20.86 -10.54 -14.24
C GLY A 118 21.25 -10.83 -15.69
N ILE A 119 22.50 -11.29 -15.89
CA ILE A 119 23.10 -11.63 -17.19
C ILE A 119 22.99 -13.15 -17.49
N THR A 120 22.91 -14.03 -16.47
CA THR A 120 22.93 -15.50 -16.67
C THR A 120 21.55 -16.16 -16.59
N ASN A 121 20.60 -15.63 -15.81
CA ASN A 121 19.22 -16.15 -15.77
C ASN A 121 18.20 -15.02 -15.50
N THR A 122 17.58 -14.52 -16.58
CA THR A 122 16.63 -13.40 -16.56
C THR A 122 15.37 -13.65 -15.73
N TYR A 123 15.08 -14.91 -15.38
CA TYR A 123 13.84 -15.31 -14.70
C TYR A 123 13.99 -15.37 -13.17
N CYS A 124 15.22 -15.46 -12.66
CA CYS A 124 15.49 -15.74 -11.26
C CYS A 124 16.24 -14.54 -10.63
N ARG A 125 15.54 -13.43 -10.38
CA ARG A 125 16.15 -12.16 -9.90
C ARG A 125 16.36 -12.10 -8.38
N TYR A 126 15.45 -12.66 -7.58
CA TYR A 126 15.47 -12.54 -6.13
C TYR A 126 15.69 -13.91 -5.49
N ALA A 127 16.63 -14.00 -4.55
CA ALA A 127 16.93 -15.24 -3.82
C ALA A 127 15.86 -15.57 -2.76
N ASN A 128 15.21 -14.57 -2.19
CA ASN A 128 14.16 -14.72 -1.19
C ASN A 128 13.24 -13.48 -1.18
N GLY A 129 12.10 -13.59 -0.49
CA GLY A 129 11.17 -12.46 -0.34
C GLY A 129 11.75 -11.27 0.43
N GLN A 130 12.73 -11.48 1.31
CA GLN A 130 13.41 -10.39 2.03
C GLN A 130 14.23 -9.49 1.10
N ASN A 131 14.96 -10.07 0.16
CA ASN A 131 15.75 -9.35 -0.85
C ASN A 131 14.83 -8.59 -1.81
N TYR A 132 13.65 -9.15 -2.10
CA TYR A 132 12.62 -8.43 -2.85
C TYR A 132 12.14 -7.19 -2.08
N LEU A 133 11.80 -7.34 -0.80
CA LEU A 133 11.33 -6.22 0.02
C LEU A 133 12.41 -5.14 0.22
N SER A 134 13.67 -5.53 0.42
CA SER A 134 14.76 -4.57 0.58
C SER A 134 15.00 -3.75 -0.68
N GLU A 135 14.95 -4.34 -1.87
CA GLU A 135 15.08 -3.56 -3.11
C GLU A 135 13.93 -2.54 -3.30
N ARG A 136 12.73 -2.86 -2.81
CA ARG A 136 11.53 -2.02 -2.96
C ARG A 136 11.41 -0.91 -1.91
N TYR A 137 11.81 -1.18 -0.67
CA TYR A 137 11.56 -0.31 0.48
C TYR A 137 12.82 0.33 1.08
N THR A 138 14.02 -0.18 0.78
CA THR A 138 15.28 0.43 1.26
C THR A 138 15.59 1.69 0.47
N ARG A 139 15.72 2.84 1.15
CA ARG A 139 16.22 4.08 0.57
C ARG A 139 17.72 4.23 0.85
N ASP A 140 18.11 4.15 2.12
CA ASP A 140 19.50 4.24 2.56
C ASP A 140 20.05 2.88 3.00
N SER A 141 21.34 2.64 2.77
CA SER A 141 22.00 1.34 3.03
C SER A 141 22.07 0.97 4.53
N SER A 142 21.87 1.93 5.43
CA SER A 142 21.84 1.74 6.89
C SER A 142 20.43 1.56 7.45
N ASP A 143 19.38 1.64 6.64
CA ASP A 143 18.01 1.61 7.12
C ASP A 143 17.57 0.20 7.54
N ASN A 144 17.13 0.07 8.79
CA ASN A 144 16.45 -1.12 9.29
C ASN A 144 15.00 -1.14 8.78
N ILE A 145 14.80 -1.54 7.53
CA ILE A 145 13.48 -1.50 6.87
C ILE A 145 12.39 -2.24 7.66
N PHE A 146 12.72 -3.33 8.34
CA PHE A 146 11.76 -4.18 9.06
C PHE A 146 11.28 -3.59 10.40
N ASN A 147 12.06 -2.70 11.01
CA ASN A 147 11.69 -1.96 12.23
C ASN A 147 11.24 -0.52 11.92
N GLY A 148 11.19 -0.14 10.64
CA GLY A 148 10.80 1.18 10.17
C GLY A 148 9.59 1.09 9.25
N ILE A 149 9.84 1.15 7.95
CA ILE A 149 8.78 1.21 6.92
C ILE A 149 7.91 -0.06 6.85
N LEU A 150 8.47 -1.22 7.19
CA LEU A 150 7.79 -2.52 7.23
C LEU A 150 7.46 -2.93 8.67
N ASP A 151 7.39 -2.01 9.63
CA ASP A 151 7.01 -2.37 10.99
C ASP A 151 5.55 -2.88 11.06
N PHE A 152 5.31 -3.97 11.79
CA PHE A 152 3.99 -4.61 11.84
C PHE A 152 2.96 -3.74 12.56
N ASP A 153 3.27 -3.38 13.81
CA ASP A 153 2.35 -2.72 14.74
C ASP A 153 2.06 -1.29 14.30
N LEU A 154 3.07 -0.58 13.80
CA LEU A 154 2.93 0.77 13.28
C LEU A 154 2.07 0.79 12.02
N ASN A 155 2.32 -0.11 11.06
CA ASN A 155 1.57 -0.07 9.80
C ASN A 155 0.10 -0.44 9.99
N ILE A 156 -0.21 -1.46 10.81
CA ILE A 156 -1.61 -1.80 11.10
C ILE A 156 -2.29 -0.68 11.87
N GLY A 157 -1.64 -0.13 12.91
CA GLY A 157 -2.17 0.96 13.71
C GLY A 157 -2.48 2.22 12.90
N ILE A 158 -1.53 2.66 12.07
CA ILE A 158 -1.70 3.84 11.21
C ILE A 158 -2.79 3.60 10.15
N THR A 159 -2.86 2.40 9.56
CA THR A 159 -3.91 2.08 8.57
C THR A 159 -5.31 2.27 9.16
N PHE A 160 -5.54 1.81 10.39
CA PHE A 160 -6.80 2.06 11.09
C PHE A 160 -6.98 3.52 11.51
N ALA A 161 -5.91 4.20 11.92
CA ALA A 161 -5.97 5.62 12.26
C ALA A 161 -6.44 6.49 11.09
N PHE A 162 -6.03 6.17 9.85
CA PHE A 162 -6.55 6.83 8.65
C PHE A 162 -8.04 6.58 8.43
N SER A 163 -8.49 5.33 8.56
CA SER A 163 -9.91 4.99 8.42
C SER A 163 -10.77 5.71 9.47
N LEU A 164 -10.35 5.70 10.74
CA LEU A 164 -11.03 6.42 11.83
C LEU A 164 -10.97 7.94 11.63
N GLY A 165 -9.82 8.47 11.19
CA GLY A 165 -9.65 9.88 10.87
C GLY A 165 -10.62 10.35 9.79
N MET A 166 -10.84 9.54 8.74
CA MET A 166 -11.83 9.84 7.70
C MET A 166 -13.28 9.80 8.21
N ILE A 167 -13.61 8.89 9.13
CA ILE A 167 -14.92 8.87 9.78
C ILE A 167 -15.15 10.18 10.55
N ILE A 168 -14.18 10.58 11.37
CA ILE A 168 -14.24 11.83 12.13
C ILE A 168 -14.34 13.03 11.19
N PHE A 169 -13.55 13.05 10.12
CA PHE A 169 -13.59 14.09 9.10
C PHE A 169 -14.97 14.19 8.44
N ASN A 170 -15.59 13.06 8.09
CA ASN A 170 -16.96 13.04 7.57
C ASN A 170 -17.98 13.56 8.57
N MET A 171 -17.85 13.22 9.86
CA MET A 171 -18.72 13.80 10.89
C MET A 171 -18.64 15.32 10.92
N PHE A 172 -17.44 15.90 10.81
CA PHE A 172 -17.29 17.35 10.70
C PHE A 172 -17.89 17.91 9.41
N LEU A 173 -17.71 17.24 8.26
CA LEU A 173 -18.32 17.66 7.00
C LEU A 173 -19.85 17.72 7.09
N TYR A 174 -20.48 16.76 7.78
CA TYR A 174 -21.93 16.75 8.00
C TYR A 174 -22.42 17.90 8.90
N LEU A 175 -21.57 18.40 9.80
CA LEU A 175 -21.91 19.54 10.67
C LEU A 175 -21.79 20.88 9.94
N ILE A 176 -21.03 20.95 8.85
CA ILE A 176 -20.91 22.18 8.06
C ILE A 176 -22.24 22.40 7.32
N PRO A 177 -22.94 23.52 7.55
CA PRO A 177 -24.18 23.79 6.85
C PRO A 177 -23.91 23.86 5.34
N LEU A 178 -24.78 23.21 4.56
CA LEU A 178 -24.72 23.18 3.09
C LEU A 178 -24.31 24.56 2.56
N PRO A 179 -23.22 24.62 1.77
CA PRO A 179 -22.68 25.89 1.30
C PRO A 179 -23.78 26.66 0.56
N ALA A 180 -23.85 27.96 0.84
CA ALA A 180 -24.99 28.81 0.47
C ALA A 180 -25.32 28.81 -1.03
N PHE A 181 -24.37 28.43 -1.90
CA PHE A 181 -24.60 28.26 -3.34
C PHE A 181 -25.62 27.15 -3.66
N VAL A 182 -25.69 26.09 -2.83
CA VAL A 182 -26.69 25.02 -2.95
C VAL A 182 -28.05 25.55 -2.50
N LYS A 183 -28.10 26.32 -1.41
CA LYS A 183 -29.34 26.99 -0.97
C LYS A 183 -29.85 28.00 -1.99
N ALA A 184 -28.98 28.72 -2.69
CA ALA A 184 -29.36 29.69 -3.71
C ALA A 184 -29.97 29.02 -4.96
N LYS A 185 -29.39 27.90 -5.42
CA LYS A 185 -29.87 27.18 -6.62
C LYS A 185 -31.22 26.46 -6.45
N PHE A 186 -31.66 26.20 -5.22
CA PHE A 186 -32.98 25.63 -4.93
C PHE A 186 -34.01 26.67 -4.49
N ARG A 187 -33.66 27.97 -4.53
CA ARG A 187 -34.56 29.08 -4.19
C ARG A 187 -34.98 29.91 -5.43
N GLU A 188 -34.47 29.55 -6.60
CA GLU A 188 -34.94 29.98 -7.93
C GLU A 188 -35.60 28.78 -8.64
#